data_AF-A0A1X7L1A2-F1
#
_entry.id   AF-A0A1X7L1A2-F1
#
_cell.length_a   1.000
_cell.length_b   1.000
_cell.length_c   1.000
_cell.angle_alpha   90.00
_cell.angle_beta   90.00
_cell.angle_gamma   90.00
#
_symmetry.space_group_name_H-M   'P 1'
#
loop_
_entity.id
_entity.type
_entity.pdbx_description
1 polymer ?
#
loop_
_entity_poly.entity_id
_entity_poly.type
_entity_poly.pdbx_seq_one_letter_code
_entity_poly.pdbx_strand_id
1 'polypeptide(L)'
;MASLNPESVEDPEGLLAQPDHMRDMDRVTLEVVAILCPFPSVARVVGRIDAHDPQAWGAANVAVRIEVETPEGQRPVSRIYTIRSFDPRSGMVEIDFVIHDDDSPAMRWLRAAGPGTRVHMIGPRQHLVPGFAPGKRVAIFADETAIPAVFAILDAWPDGVSGSLWIETSDPAAFEELPRLAGLDYHLIRRARPAGTTGALFAAARQAISAPGGWTLWAAGERQEMREFRNHFRALGLGRDDVRVFGYWKHGSSSSEIDRIRLREYAEIRRRGLRLEDLDDAELPI
;
A
#
# COMPACT_ATOMS: atom_id res chain seq x y z
N MET A 1 21.63 -22.69 -19.61
CA MET A 1 21.56 -21.51 -18.71
C MET A 1 20.10 -21.30 -18.38
N ALA A 2 19.71 -21.43 -17.12
CA ALA A 2 18.33 -21.13 -16.72
C ALA A 2 18.03 -19.68 -17.11
N SER A 3 16.92 -19.46 -17.82
CA SER A 3 16.47 -18.11 -18.13
C SER A 3 16.19 -17.38 -16.81
N LEU A 4 16.71 -16.16 -16.66
CA LEU A 4 16.43 -15.33 -15.48
C LEU A 4 14.92 -15.06 -15.43
N ASN A 5 14.31 -15.23 -14.26
CA ASN A 5 12.92 -14.88 -14.03
C ASN A 5 12.79 -13.36 -14.25
N PRO A 6 11.99 -12.88 -15.22
CA PRO A 6 11.85 -11.44 -15.50
C PRO A 6 11.27 -10.64 -14.33
N GLU A 7 10.66 -11.34 -13.36
CA GLU A 7 10.12 -10.77 -12.13
C GLU A 7 11.16 -10.70 -10.99
N SER A 8 12.33 -11.35 -11.13
CA SER A 8 13.44 -11.20 -10.17
C SER A 8 14.10 -9.83 -10.33
N VAL A 9 14.24 -9.11 -9.21
CA VAL A 9 14.93 -7.82 -9.15
C VAL A 9 16.31 -8.02 -8.53
N GLU A 10 17.32 -8.05 -9.39
CA GLU A 10 18.73 -8.18 -8.99
C GLU A 10 19.23 -6.93 -8.25
N ASP A 11 20.05 -7.14 -7.22
CA ASP A 11 20.63 -6.09 -6.35
C ASP A 11 22.10 -6.40 -6.10
N PRO A 12 22.96 -6.17 -7.11
CA PRO A 12 24.37 -6.52 -7.04
C PRO A 12 25.11 -5.74 -5.95
N GLU A 13 24.61 -4.57 -5.56
CA GLU A 13 25.17 -3.71 -4.51
C GLU A 13 24.66 -4.07 -3.10
N GLY A 14 23.74 -5.04 -2.99
CA GLY A 14 23.16 -5.50 -1.73
C GLY A 14 22.41 -4.40 -0.95
N LEU A 15 21.93 -3.36 -1.64
CA LEU A 15 21.36 -2.15 -1.06
C LEU A 15 20.12 -2.45 -0.20
N LEU A 16 19.29 -3.42 -0.59
CA LEU A 16 18.07 -3.77 0.15
C LEU A 16 18.36 -4.50 1.46
N ALA A 17 19.58 -5.01 1.66
CA ALA A 17 20.01 -5.66 2.91
C ALA A 17 20.77 -4.70 3.84
N GLN A 18 21.07 -3.48 3.41
CA GLN A 18 21.85 -2.53 4.21
C GLN A 18 21.03 -1.98 5.40
N PRO A 19 21.70 -1.59 6.51
CA PRO A 19 21.02 -1.04 7.68
C PRO A 19 20.14 0.18 7.42
N ASP A 20 20.48 1.00 6.41
CA ASP A 20 19.65 2.16 6.02
C ASP A 20 18.30 1.72 5.44
N HIS A 21 18.28 0.63 4.66
CA HIS A 21 17.04 0.09 4.10
C HIS A 21 16.25 -0.72 5.13
N MET A 22 16.94 -1.48 5.98
CA MET A 22 16.38 -2.38 6.99
C MET A 22 16.07 -1.70 8.34
N ARG A 23 16.25 -0.39 8.44
CA ARG A 23 16.04 0.36 9.68
C ARG A 23 14.63 0.13 10.21
N ASP A 24 14.55 -0.23 11.49
CA ASP A 24 13.30 -0.47 12.24
C ASP A 24 12.38 -1.55 11.62
N MET A 25 12.93 -2.46 10.82
CA MET A 25 12.21 -3.59 10.22
C MET A 25 12.77 -4.93 10.68
N ASP A 26 11.86 -5.83 10.99
CA ASP A 26 12.10 -7.25 11.23
C ASP A 26 12.13 -8.05 9.92
N ARG A 27 12.82 -9.18 9.97
CA ARG A 27 12.59 -10.30 9.05
C ARG A 27 11.84 -11.36 9.80
N VAL A 28 10.58 -11.57 9.44
CA VAL A 28 9.70 -12.55 10.07
C VAL A 28 9.30 -13.64 9.09
N THR A 29 8.81 -14.76 9.62
CA THR A 29 8.12 -15.77 8.82
C THR A 29 6.63 -15.69 9.15
N LEU A 30 5.83 -15.40 8.12
CA LEU A 30 4.38 -15.55 8.18
C LEU A 30 4.03 -17.02 8.01
N GLU A 31 3.37 -17.61 9.00
CA GLU A 31 2.71 -18.91 8.88
C GLU A 31 1.23 -18.69 8.61
N VAL A 32 0.77 -19.11 7.43
CA VAL A 32 -0.64 -18.98 7.03
C VAL A 32 -1.50 -19.86 7.93
N VAL A 33 -2.49 -19.25 8.57
CA VAL A 33 -3.49 -19.94 9.40
C VAL A 33 -4.74 -20.23 8.57
N ALA A 34 -5.18 -19.27 7.76
CA ALA A 34 -6.31 -19.41 6.86
C ALA A 34 -6.18 -18.46 5.65
N ILE A 35 -6.85 -18.82 4.56
CA ILE A 35 -7.09 -17.91 3.43
C ILE A 35 -8.60 -17.82 3.26
N LEU A 36 -9.13 -16.62 3.42
CA LEU A 36 -10.56 -16.32 3.31
C LEU A 36 -10.78 -15.52 2.03
N CYS A 37 -11.94 -15.70 1.39
CA CYS A 37 -12.37 -14.83 0.30
C CYS A 37 -13.61 -14.07 0.74
N PRO A 38 -13.45 -12.99 1.54
CA PRO A 38 -14.61 -12.26 2.06
C PRO A 38 -15.48 -11.69 0.93
N PHE A 39 -14.84 -11.32 -0.19
CA PHE A 39 -15.51 -10.78 -1.38
C PHE A 39 -14.82 -11.29 -2.66
N PRO A 40 -15.49 -11.27 -3.83
CA PRO A 40 -14.91 -11.71 -5.10
C PRO A 40 -13.57 -11.06 -5.47
N SER A 41 -13.34 -9.80 -5.11
CA SER A 41 -12.11 -9.09 -5.49
C SER A 41 -10.96 -9.23 -4.48
N VAL A 42 -11.16 -9.93 -3.36
CA VAL A 42 -10.18 -9.96 -2.25
C VAL A 42 -10.00 -11.39 -1.72
N ALA A 43 -8.74 -11.80 -1.59
CA ALA A 43 -8.35 -12.91 -0.72
C ALA A 43 -7.65 -12.35 0.52
N ARG A 44 -8.19 -12.65 1.70
CA ARG A 44 -7.59 -12.30 3.00
C ARG A 44 -6.75 -13.46 3.50
N VAL A 45 -5.44 -13.25 3.54
CA VAL A 45 -4.51 -14.15 4.20
C VAL A 45 -4.49 -13.81 5.68
N VAL A 46 -4.94 -14.75 6.50
CA VAL A 46 -4.82 -14.71 7.95
C VAL A 46 -3.62 -15.57 8.33
N GLY A 47 -2.65 -15.00 9.03
CA GLY A 47 -1.48 -15.74 9.45
C GLY A 47 -0.92 -15.28 10.77
N ARG A 48 0.09 -15.97 11.24
CA ARG A 48 0.78 -15.66 12.50
C ARG A 48 2.23 -15.31 12.22
N ILE A 49 2.70 -14.26 12.88
CA ILE A 49 4.11 -13.85 12.90
C ILE A 49 4.62 -13.78 14.33
N ASP A 50 5.93 -13.99 14.47
CA ASP A 50 6.66 -13.72 15.71
C ASP A 50 7.48 -12.45 15.49
N ALA A 51 6.93 -11.31 15.92
CA ALA A 51 7.51 -9.98 15.75
C ALA A 51 8.39 -9.62 16.94
N HIS A 52 9.55 -9.00 16.69
CA HIS A 52 10.44 -8.58 17.76
C HIS A 52 9.84 -7.42 18.58
N ASP A 53 9.20 -6.47 17.88
CA ASP A 53 8.41 -5.39 18.47
C ASP A 53 6.96 -5.43 17.97
N PRO A 54 6.08 -6.20 18.63
CA PRO A 54 4.67 -6.29 18.22
C PRO A 54 3.94 -4.94 18.19
N GLN A 55 4.35 -3.92 18.96
CA GLN A 55 3.65 -2.64 18.93
C GLN A 55 3.81 -1.92 17.60
N ALA A 56 5.00 -1.99 17.00
CA ALA A 56 5.25 -1.38 15.69
C ALA A 56 4.39 -1.97 14.57
N TRP A 57 4.03 -3.25 14.66
CA TRP A 57 3.16 -3.93 13.69
C TRP A 57 1.69 -3.56 13.83
N GLY A 58 1.26 -3.08 15.00
CA GLY A 58 -0.10 -2.61 15.27
C GLY A 58 -0.36 -1.17 14.82
N ALA A 59 0.64 -0.47 14.29
CA ALA A 59 0.46 0.88 13.78
C ALA A 59 -0.44 0.91 12.54
N ALA A 60 -1.17 2.01 12.34
CA ALA A 60 -1.99 2.18 11.14
C ALA A 60 -1.12 2.36 9.89
N ASN A 61 -1.61 1.83 8.75
CA ASN A 61 -0.98 1.91 7.43
C ASN A 61 0.43 1.31 7.39
N VAL A 62 0.61 0.15 8.03
CA VAL A 62 1.86 -0.61 7.96
C VAL A 62 1.94 -1.40 6.66
N ALA A 63 3.02 -1.19 5.92
CA ALA A 63 3.37 -1.98 4.75
C ALA A 63 4.40 -3.05 5.10
N VAL A 64 4.31 -4.16 4.37
CA VAL A 64 5.21 -5.31 4.47
C VAL A 64 5.60 -5.77 3.07
N ARG A 65 6.81 -6.31 2.94
CA ARG A 65 7.26 -6.97 1.71
C ARG A 65 7.24 -8.48 1.92
N ILE A 66 6.47 -9.19 1.11
CA ILE A 66 6.28 -10.65 1.16
C ILE A 66 7.02 -11.29 0.00
N GLU A 67 7.86 -12.29 0.28
CA GLU A 67 8.61 -13.07 -0.72
C GLU A 67 7.73 -14.15 -1.35
N VAL A 68 6.94 -13.76 -2.36
CA VAL A 68 5.91 -14.62 -2.97
C VAL A 68 6.47 -15.71 -3.89
N GLU A 69 7.69 -15.56 -4.41
CA GLU A 69 8.39 -16.65 -5.12
C GLU A 69 9.89 -16.66 -4.77
N THR A 70 10.46 -17.84 -4.65
CA THR A 70 11.90 -18.05 -4.41
C THR A 70 12.49 -18.98 -5.48
N PRO A 71 12.78 -18.47 -6.69
CA PRO A 71 13.40 -19.27 -7.74
C PRO A 71 14.81 -19.68 -7.35
N GLU A 72 15.21 -20.92 -7.66
CA GLU A 72 16.54 -21.42 -7.33
C GLU A 72 17.65 -20.59 -7.99
N GLY A 73 18.67 -20.23 -7.20
CA GLY A 73 19.81 -19.46 -7.67
C GLY A 73 19.52 -17.99 -8.02
N GLN A 74 18.34 -17.47 -7.68
CA GLN A 74 17.92 -16.08 -7.94
C GLN A 74 17.42 -15.42 -6.65
N ARG A 75 17.30 -14.09 -6.66
CA ARG A 75 16.67 -13.39 -5.54
C ARG A 75 15.17 -13.72 -5.46
N PRO A 76 14.60 -13.72 -4.24
CA PRO A 76 13.16 -13.86 -4.07
C PRO A 76 12.41 -12.74 -4.81
N VAL A 77 11.35 -13.10 -5.52
CA VAL A 77 10.37 -12.16 -6.04
C VAL A 77 9.47 -11.76 -4.88
N SER A 78 9.34 -10.46 -4.64
CA SER A 78 8.56 -9.96 -3.53
C SER A 78 7.51 -8.94 -3.97
N ARG A 79 6.51 -8.74 -3.10
CA ARG A 79 5.42 -7.78 -3.29
C ARG A 79 5.14 -7.03 -2.01
N ILE A 80 4.79 -5.76 -2.15
CA ILE A 80 4.42 -4.92 -1.02
C ILE A 80 2.92 -5.05 -0.79
N TYR A 81 2.53 -5.37 0.44
CA TYR A 81 1.15 -5.43 0.89
C TYR A 81 0.97 -4.59 2.15
N THR A 82 -0.28 -4.27 2.46
CA THR A 82 -0.64 -3.56 3.68
C THR A 82 -1.12 -4.55 4.74
N ILE A 83 -0.65 -4.40 5.97
CA ILE A 83 -1.24 -5.04 7.13
C ILE A 83 -2.61 -4.40 7.36
N ARG A 84 -3.66 -5.18 7.13
CA ARG A 84 -5.04 -4.74 7.35
C ARG A 84 -5.32 -4.61 8.85
N SER A 85 -4.94 -5.63 9.62
CA SER A 85 -5.10 -5.69 11.06
C SER A 85 -3.98 -6.54 11.67
N PHE A 86 -3.63 -6.24 12.92
CA PHE A 86 -2.63 -6.98 13.68
C PHE A 86 -3.03 -7.05 15.15
N ASP A 87 -3.03 -8.25 15.72
CA ASP A 87 -3.20 -8.46 17.15
C ASP A 87 -1.84 -8.74 17.82
N PRO A 88 -1.28 -7.80 18.59
CA PRO A 88 0.03 -7.96 19.23
C PRO A 88 0.07 -9.04 20.30
N ARG A 89 -1.09 -9.51 20.80
CA ARG A 89 -1.13 -10.56 21.83
C ARG A 89 -1.00 -11.96 21.23
N SER A 90 -1.65 -12.20 20.10
CA SER A 90 -1.62 -13.51 19.43
C SER A 90 -0.59 -13.57 18.30
N GLY A 91 -0.06 -12.43 17.85
CA GLY A 91 0.76 -12.33 16.65
C GLY A 91 -0.03 -12.57 15.36
N MET A 92 -1.37 -12.54 15.43
CA MET A 92 -2.24 -12.74 14.28
C MET A 92 -2.23 -11.50 13.40
N VAL A 93 -2.10 -11.70 12.09
CA VAL A 93 -2.04 -10.66 11.09
C VAL A 93 -2.99 -10.98 9.94
N GLU A 94 -3.68 -9.96 9.45
CA GLU A 94 -4.52 -10.05 8.25
C GLU A 94 -3.92 -9.20 7.12
N ILE A 95 -3.82 -9.80 5.94
CA ILE A 95 -3.29 -9.16 4.74
C ILE A 95 -4.25 -9.45 3.59
N ASP A 96 -4.77 -8.39 2.98
CA ASP A 96 -5.68 -8.48 1.85
C ASP A 96 -4.91 -8.43 0.53
N PHE A 97 -5.14 -9.43 -0.32
CA PHE A 97 -4.65 -9.52 -1.68
C PHE A 97 -5.79 -9.17 -2.62
N VAL A 98 -5.61 -8.14 -3.46
CA VAL A 98 -6.54 -7.88 -4.57
C VAL A 98 -6.38 -8.99 -5.60
N ILE A 99 -7.49 -9.66 -5.92
CA ILE A 99 -7.54 -10.73 -6.91
C ILE A 99 -7.67 -10.11 -8.29
N HIS A 100 -6.79 -10.53 -9.20
CA HIS A 100 -6.85 -10.15 -10.61
C HIS A 100 -6.46 -11.35 -11.47
N ASP A 101 -6.89 -11.34 -12.74
CA ASP A 101 -6.75 -12.48 -13.65
C ASP A 101 -5.34 -12.62 -14.23
N ASP A 102 -4.47 -11.62 -14.06
CA ASP A 102 -3.11 -11.70 -14.59
C ASP A 102 -2.30 -12.79 -13.90
N ASP A 103 -1.43 -13.46 -14.67
CA ASP A 103 -0.50 -14.44 -14.11
C ASP A 103 0.69 -13.76 -13.42
N SER A 104 0.44 -13.19 -12.25
CA SER A 104 1.45 -12.51 -11.43
C SER A 104 2.04 -13.44 -10.36
N PRO A 105 3.29 -13.18 -9.91
CA PRO A 105 3.92 -13.92 -8.81
C PRO A 105 3.05 -14.05 -7.55
N ALA A 106 2.38 -12.97 -7.16
CA ALA A 106 1.48 -12.99 -6.01
C ALA A 106 0.24 -13.86 -6.25
N MET A 107 -0.37 -13.79 -7.44
CA MET A 107 -1.53 -14.62 -7.75
C MET A 107 -1.17 -16.10 -7.85
N ARG A 108 0.02 -16.44 -8.37
CA ARG A 108 0.55 -17.81 -8.35
C ARG A 108 0.78 -18.32 -6.92
N TRP A 109 1.42 -17.51 -6.08
CA TRP A 109 1.62 -17.84 -4.67
C TRP A 109 0.28 -18.04 -3.95
N LEU A 110 -0.66 -17.11 -4.13
CA LEU A 110 -1.97 -17.15 -3.49
C LEU A 110 -2.77 -18.41 -3.87
N ARG A 111 -2.70 -18.84 -5.14
CA ARG A 111 -3.34 -20.09 -5.62
C ARG A 111 -2.70 -21.35 -5.02
N ALA A 112 -1.41 -21.31 -4.70
CA ALA A 112 -0.66 -22.45 -4.16
C ALA A 112 -0.66 -22.52 -2.63
N ALA A 113 -0.86 -21.38 -1.96
CA ALA A 113 -0.82 -21.27 -0.51
C ALA A 113 -2.05 -21.87 0.16
N GLY A 114 -1.87 -22.34 1.39
CA GLY A 114 -2.94 -22.81 2.26
C GLY A 114 -2.48 -22.79 3.73
N PRO A 115 -3.33 -23.24 4.67
CA PRO A 115 -2.94 -23.36 6.08
C PRO A 115 -1.62 -24.15 6.25
N GLY A 116 -0.70 -23.61 7.05
CA GLY A 116 0.65 -24.14 7.26
C GLY A 116 1.69 -23.69 6.23
N THR A 117 1.31 -23.01 5.14
CA THR A 117 2.27 -22.37 4.23
C THR A 117 3.09 -21.34 5.00
N ARG A 118 4.41 -21.37 4.82
CA ARG A 118 5.33 -20.42 5.44
C ARG A 118 5.94 -19.54 4.36
N VAL A 119 5.96 -18.23 4.59
CA VAL A 119 6.53 -17.25 3.66
C VAL A 119 7.35 -16.21 4.41
N HIS A 120 8.48 -15.80 3.83
CA HIS A 120 9.30 -14.74 4.41
C HIS A 120 8.67 -13.37 4.17
N MET A 121 8.73 -12.53 5.20
CA MET A 121 8.18 -11.19 5.17
C MET A 121 9.12 -10.21 5.86
N ILE A 122 9.21 -9.01 5.31
CA ILE A 122 10.00 -7.90 5.84
C ILE A 122 9.06 -6.75 6.20
N GLY A 123 9.16 -6.26 7.43
CA GLY A 123 8.33 -5.20 7.98
C GLY A 123 8.56 -5.08 9.49
N PRO A 124 7.87 -4.20 10.21
CA PRO A 124 6.80 -3.33 9.72
C PRO A 124 7.40 -2.04 9.14
N ARG A 125 6.86 -1.56 8.02
CA ARG A 125 7.18 -0.21 7.52
C ARG A 125 5.93 0.65 7.56
N GLN A 126 5.82 1.51 8.56
CA GLN A 126 4.68 2.42 8.64
C GLN A 126 4.73 3.46 7.51
N HIS A 127 3.68 3.50 6.68
CA HIS A 127 3.46 4.56 5.72
C HIS A 127 2.68 5.71 6.34
N LEU A 128 2.77 6.89 5.72
CA LEU A 128 2.10 8.09 6.22
C LEU A 128 0.57 7.90 6.21
N VAL A 129 -0.05 8.19 7.35
CA VAL A 129 -1.52 8.30 7.52
C VAL A 129 -2.00 9.71 7.13
N PRO A 130 -3.30 10.02 7.12
CA PRO A 130 -3.76 11.40 6.90
C PRO A 130 -3.18 12.39 7.91
N GLY A 131 -3.11 13.67 7.53
CA GLY A 131 -2.75 14.74 8.46
C GLY A 131 -3.96 15.10 9.33
N PHE A 132 -3.82 15.04 10.65
CA PHE A 132 -4.88 15.41 11.59
C PHE A 132 -4.59 16.78 12.20
N ALA A 133 -4.87 17.84 11.44
CA ALA A 133 -4.62 19.22 11.88
C ALA A 133 -5.88 19.83 12.52
N PRO A 134 -5.76 20.54 13.66
CA PRO A 134 -6.90 21.24 14.28
C PRO A 134 -7.60 22.18 13.30
N GLY A 135 -8.93 22.13 13.26
CA GLY A 135 -9.75 22.99 12.40
C GLY A 135 -9.81 22.57 10.93
N LYS A 136 -9.14 21.48 10.53
CA LYS A 136 -9.25 20.89 9.19
C LYS A 136 -10.07 19.60 9.19
N ARG A 137 -10.78 19.37 8.09
CA ARG A 137 -11.43 18.09 7.77
C ARG A 137 -10.47 17.18 7.01
N VAL A 138 -10.62 15.87 7.13
CA VAL A 138 -9.82 14.90 6.37
C VAL A 138 -10.59 14.40 5.15
N ALA A 139 -9.94 14.37 3.99
CA ALA A 139 -10.47 13.70 2.80
C ALA A 139 -9.57 12.53 2.38
N ILE A 140 -10.17 11.34 2.26
CA ILE A 140 -9.49 10.12 1.81
C ILE A 140 -9.98 9.74 0.42
N PHE A 141 -9.06 9.47 -0.51
CA PHE A 141 -9.36 8.96 -1.85
C PHE A 141 -8.57 7.69 -2.11
N ALA A 142 -9.24 6.54 -2.22
CA ALA A 142 -8.56 5.26 -2.33
C ALA A 142 -9.18 4.39 -3.41
N ASP A 143 -8.36 3.69 -4.19
CA ASP A 143 -8.85 2.55 -4.97
C ASP A 143 -8.85 1.26 -4.14
N GLU A 144 -9.28 0.15 -4.75
CA GLU A 144 -9.40 -1.13 -4.04
C GLU A 144 -8.09 -1.64 -3.43
N THR A 145 -6.94 -1.25 -4.00
CA THR A 145 -5.62 -1.69 -3.52
C THR A 145 -5.26 -1.00 -2.21
N ALA A 146 -5.87 0.14 -1.92
CA ALA A 146 -5.66 0.92 -0.72
C ALA A 146 -6.76 0.74 0.34
N ILE A 147 -7.83 -0.03 0.07
CA ILE A 147 -8.87 -0.36 1.07
C ILE A 147 -8.29 -0.92 2.38
N PRO A 148 -7.28 -1.82 2.37
CA PRO A 148 -6.71 -2.34 3.62
C PRO A 148 -6.02 -1.26 4.45
N ALA A 149 -5.35 -0.30 3.79
CA ALA A 149 -4.77 0.86 4.46
C ALA A 149 -5.86 1.75 5.07
N VAL A 150 -6.93 2.02 4.32
CA VAL A 150 -8.08 2.79 4.81
C VAL A 150 -8.72 2.11 6.01
N PHE A 151 -8.88 0.79 6.00
CA PHE A 151 -9.38 0.03 7.14
C PHE A 151 -8.52 0.26 8.39
N ALA A 152 -7.20 0.07 8.29
CA ALA A 152 -6.27 0.29 9.40
C ALA A 152 -6.24 1.75 9.89
N ILE A 153 -6.37 2.72 8.96
CA ILE A 153 -6.45 4.15 9.29
C ILE A 153 -7.74 4.47 10.06
N LEU A 154 -8.87 3.87 9.66
CA LEU A 154 -10.15 4.06 10.35
C LEU A 154 -10.15 3.41 11.73
N ASP A 155 -9.51 2.24 11.89
CA ASP A 155 -9.39 1.59 13.21
C ASP A 155 -8.59 2.43 14.21
N ALA A 156 -7.61 3.19 13.73
CA ALA A 156 -6.83 4.14 14.52
C ALA A 156 -7.30 5.60 14.42
N TRP A 157 -8.53 5.84 13.96
CA TRP A 157 -9.02 7.19 13.70
C TRP A 157 -9.13 8.01 14.99
N PRO A 158 -8.61 9.25 15.03
CA PRO A 158 -8.71 10.08 16.23
C PRO A 158 -10.14 10.56 16.49
N ASP A 159 -10.55 10.55 17.76
CA ASP A 159 -11.85 11.05 18.19
C ASP A 159 -12.07 12.52 17.78
N GLY A 160 -13.30 12.84 17.36
CA GLY A 160 -13.72 14.20 17.02
C GLY A 160 -13.21 14.72 15.68
N VAL A 161 -12.40 13.96 14.94
CA VAL A 161 -11.97 14.32 13.58
C VAL A 161 -13.10 14.00 12.60
N SER A 162 -13.56 15.03 11.89
CA SER A 162 -14.54 14.90 10.81
C SER A 162 -13.87 14.80 9.43
N GLY A 163 -14.56 14.19 8.49
CA GLY A 163 -13.99 13.94 7.17
C GLY A 163 -14.94 13.27 6.20
N SER A 164 -14.40 12.92 5.04
CA SER A 164 -15.13 12.23 3.98
C SER A 164 -14.19 11.28 3.23
N LEU A 165 -14.70 10.14 2.80
CA LEU A 165 -13.93 9.10 2.10
C LEU A 165 -14.57 8.78 0.75
N TRP A 166 -13.76 8.66 -0.28
CA TRP A 166 -14.15 8.22 -1.62
C TRP A 166 -13.36 6.97 -1.99
N ILE A 167 -14.08 5.85 -2.16
CA ILE A 167 -13.49 4.56 -2.45
C ILE A 167 -13.90 4.12 -3.84
N GLU A 168 -12.94 3.98 -4.75
CA GLU A 168 -13.15 3.39 -6.06
C GLU A 168 -12.95 1.88 -6.01
N THR A 169 -14.02 1.12 -6.25
CA THR A 169 -13.95 -0.34 -6.30
C THR A 169 -15.01 -0.91 -7.25
N SER A 170 -14.70 -2.04 -7.90
CA SER A 170 -15.72 -2.84 -8.62
C SER A 170 -16.52 -3.74 -7.68
N ASP A 171 -16.08 -3.89 -6.43
CA ASP A 171 -16.68 -4.74 -5.41
C ASP A 171 -17.21 -3.89 -4.24
N PRO A 172 -18.51 -3.55 -4.25
CA PRO A 172 -19.12 -2.76 -3.17
C PRO A 172 -19.00 -3.40 -1.80
N ALA A 173 -18.91 -4.73 -1.71
CA ALA A 173 -18.86 -5.40 -0.41
C ALA A 173 -17.56 -5.09 0.35
N ALA A 174 -16.44 -4.89 -0.38
CA ALA A 174 -15.19 -4.42 0.20
C ALA A 174 -15.29 -3.00 0.79
N PHE A 175 -16.13 -2.13 0.19
CA PHE A 175 -16.42 -0.80 0.74
C PHE A 175 -17.32 -0.87 1.99
N GLU A 176 -18.31 -1.78 1.99
CA GLU A 176 -19.23 -1.94 3.12
C GLU A 176 -18.57 -2.54 4.37
N GLU A 177 -17.44 -3.23 4.22
CA GLU A 177 -16.66 -3.77 5.34
C GLU A 177 -15.86 -2.70 6.11
N LEU A 178 -15.74 -1.47 5.57
CA LEU A 178 -15.01 -0.40 6.25
C LEU A 178 -15.69 0.00 7.57
N PRO A 179 -14.93 0.26 8.65
CA PRO A 179 -15.49 0.77 9.91
C PRO A 179 -16.30 2.04 9.67
N ARG A 180 -17.50 2.10 10.24
CA ARG A 180 -18.39 3.27 10.16
C ARG A 180 -18.24 4.11 11.43
N LEU A 181 -17.66 5.29 11.28
CA LEU A 181 -17.37 6.21 12.38
C LEU A 181 -18.25 7.45 12.30
N ALA A 182 -18.64 7.98 13.45
CA ALA A 182 -19.39 9.22 13.52
C ALA A 182 -18.56 10.40 12.99
N GLY A 183 -19.19 11.30 12.23
CA GLY A 183 -18.53 12.48 11.66
C GLY A 183 -17.77 12.22 10.35
N LEU A 184 -17.83 11.00 9.81
CA LEU A 184 -17.29 10.64 8.50
C LEU A 184 -18.39 10.38 7.48
N ASP A 185 -18.26 11.00 6.31
CA ASP A 185 -19.09 10.71 5.14
C ASP A 185 -18.38 9.65 4.27
N TYR A 186 -19.14 8.71 3.71
CA TYR A 186 -18.58 7.62 2.92
C TYR A 186 -19.21 7.59 1.53
N HIS A 187 -18.37 7.60 0.49
CA HIS A 187 -18.78 7.69 -0.89
C HIS A 187 -18.17 6.52 -1.69
N LEU A 188 -19.04 5.65 -2.20
CA LEU A 188 -18.64 4.61 -3.13
C LEU A 188 -18.57 5.17 -4.56
N ILE A 189 -17.42 5.05 -5.19
CA ILE A 189 -17.25 5.26 -6.64
C ILE A 189 -17.26 3.88 -7.29
N ARG A 190 -18.41 3.48 -7.84
CA ARG A 190 -18.53 2.17 -8.47
C ARG A 190 -17.77 2.15 -9.78
N ARG A 191 -16.72 1.33 -9.84
CA ARG A 191 -15.92 1.20 -11.05
C ARG A 191 -16.64 0.33 -12.08
N ALA A 192 -16.81 0.86 -13.30
CA ALA A 192 -17.45 0.19 -14.43
C ALA A 192 -16.50 -0.13 -15.60
N ARG A 193 -15.23 0.27 -15.50
CA ARG A 193 -14.17 0.04 -16.50
C ARG A 193 -12.97 -0.62 -15.82
N PRO A 194 -11.96 -1.14 -16.55
CA PRO A 194 -10.76 -1.67 -15.93
C PRO A 194 -10.11 -0.67 -14.98
N ALA A 195 -9.50 -1.16 -13.90
CA ALA A 195 -8.82 -0.32 -12.91
C ALA A 195 -7.75 0.57 -13.58
N GLY A 196 -7.56 1.79 -13.06
CA GLY A 196 -6.53 2.70 -13.56
C GLY A 196 -6.80 3.35 -14.93
N THR A 197 -8.00 3.19 -15.49
CA THR A 197 -8.35 3.72 -16.84
C THR A 197 -9.31 4.89 -16.84
N THR A 198 -9.81 5.32 -15.67
CA THR A 198 -10.97 6.22 -15.56
C THR A 198 -10.63 7.61 -15.05
N GLY A 199 -9.64 7.76 -14.15
CA GLY A 199 -9.39 9.02 -13.44
C GLY A 199 -10.51 9.40 -12.46
N ALA A 200 -11.28 8.41 -11.98
CA ALA A 200 -12.51 8.67 -11.25
C ALA A 200 -12.27 9.24 -9.84
N LEU A 201 -11.21 8.82 -9.15
CA LEU A 201 -10.85 9.37 -7.84
C LEU A 201 -10.44 10.84 -7.97
N PHE A 202 -9.61 11.17 -8.96
CA PHE A 202 -9.21 12.55 -9.18
C PHE A 202 -10.38 13.43 -9.61
N ALA A 203 -11.27 12.92 -10.46
CA ALA A 203 -12.49 13.63 -10.82
C ALA A 203 -13.39 13.91 -9.61
N ALA A 204 -13.60 12.91 -8.75
CA ALA A 204 -14.37 13.07 -7.52
C ALA A 204 -13.73 14.08 -6.56
N ALA A 205 -12.40 14.05 -6.43
CA ALA A 205 -11.67 14.98 -5.57
C ALA A 205 -11.83 16.44 -6.03
N ARG A 206 -11.72 16.70 -7.32
CA ARG A 206 -11.93 18.04 -7.89
C ARG A 206 -13.36 18.55 -7.69
N GLN A 207 -14.34 17.64 -7.73
CA GLN A 207 -15.73 18.00 -7.49
C GLN A 207 -16.00 18.28 -6.01
N ALA A 208 -15.45 17.46 -5.11
CA ALA A 208 -15.69 17.55 -3.68
C ALA A 208 -14.92 18.70 -3.01
N ILE A 209 -13.72 19.01 -3.48
CA ILE A 209 -12.77 19.91 -2.81
C ILE A 209 -12.50 21.15 -3.66
N SER A 210 -13.44 22.10 -3.66
CA SER A 210 -13.30 23.38 -4.36
C SER A 210 -12.50 24.43 -3.57
N ALA A 211 -12.53 24.35 -2.23
CA ALA A 211 -11.82 25.25 -1.32
C ALA A 211 -10.87 24.43 -0.41
N PRO A 212 -9.62 24.20 -0.82
CA PRO A 212 -8.76 23.21 -0.17
C PRO A 212 -8.22 23.61 1.21
N GLY A 213 -8.20 24.89 1.56
CA GLY A 213 -7.55 25.37 2.80
C GLY A 213 -8.08 24.75 4.11
N GLY A 214 -9.33 24.26 4.11
CA GLY A 214 -9.95 23.57 5.24
C GLY A 214 -9.74 22.05 5.27
N TRP A 215 -8.91 21.50 4.38
CA TRP A 215 -8.75 20.06 4.20
C TRP A 215 -7.32 19.60 4.40
N THR A 216 -7.17 18.38 4.91
CA THR A 216 -6.01 17.52 4.69
C THR A 216 -6.42 16.38 3.77
N LEU A 217 -5.56 16.03 2.82
CA LEU A 217 -5.83 15.05 1.78
C LEU A 217 -4.90 13.86 1.97
N TRP A 218 -5.49 12.67 1.96
CA TRP A 218 -4.78 11.42 1.83
C TRP A 218 -5.32 10.68 0.60
N ALA A 219 -4.44 10.22 -0.28
CA ALA A 219 -4.89 9.45 -1.43
C ALA A 219 -3.92 8.32 -1.78
N ALA A 220 -4.47 7.18 -2.21
CA ALA A 220 -3.66 6.05 -2.66
C ALA A 220 -4.36 5.28 -3.78
N GLY A 221 -3.60 4.93 -4.81
CA GLY A 221 -4.11 4.15 -5.93
C GLY A 221 -3.16 4.13 -7.13
N GLU A 222 -3.71 4.18 -8.34
CA GLU A 222 -2.93 4.18 -9.58
C GLU A 222 -2.00 5.40 -9.67
N ARG A 223 -0.72 5.15 -9.96
CA ARG A 223 0.37 6.12 -9.84
C ARG A 223 0.21 7.37 -10.71
N GLN A 224 -0.23 7.25 -11.95
CA GLN A 224 -0.43 8.40 -12.83
C GLN A 224 -1.56 9.28 -12.34
N GLU A 225 -2.71 8.69 -11.98
CA GLU A 225 -3.84 9.44 -11.41
C GLU A 225 -3.45 10.15 -10.11
N MET A 226 -2.72 9.45 -9.22
CA MET A 226 -2.24 10.01 -7.96
C MET A 226 -1.23 11.15 -8.17
N ARG A 227 -0.43 11.10 -9.24
CA ARG A 227 0.45 12.23 -9.60
C ARG A 227 -0.35 13.44 -10.04
N GLU A 228 -1.36 13.27 -10.88
CA GLU A 228 -2.25 14.36 -11.32
C GLU A 228 -3.01 14.98 -10.14
N PHE A 229 -3.55 14.13 -9.25
CA PHE A 229 -4.19 14.53 -8.00
C PHE A 229 -3.27 15.44 -7.17
N ARG A 230 -2.05 14.97 -6.87
CA ARG A 230 -1.09 15.71 -6.05
C ARG A 230 -0.74 17.05 -6.68
N ASN A 231 -0.40 17.07 -7.97
CA ASN A 231 0.00 18.28 -8.67
C ASN A 231 -1.12 19.32 -8.67
N HIS A 232 -2.37 18.90 -8.85
CA HIS A 232 -3.52 19.79 -8.80
C HIS A 232 -3.66 20.49 -7.45
N PHE A 233 -3.70 19.72 -6.34
CA PHE A 233 -3.91 20.29 -5.02
C PHE A 233 -2.71 21.08 -4.49
N ARG A 234 -1.49 20.74 -4.91
CA ARG A 234 -0.30 21.57 -4.71
C ARG A 234 -0.42 22.92 -5.40
N ALA A 235 -0.88 22.93 -6.65
CA ALA A 235 -1.08 24.18 -7.41
C ALA A 235 -2.17 25.08 -6.79
N LEU A 236 -3.12 24.49 -6.05
CA LEU A 236 -4.12 25.23 -5.26
C LEU A 236 -3.60 25.70 -3.88
N GLY A 237 -2.32 25.48 -3.56
CA GLY A 237 -1.66 26.06 -2.39
C GLY A 237 -1.62 25.18 -1.14
N LEU A 238 -2.01 23.90 -1.21
CA LEU A 238 -1.87 23.00 -0.06
C LEU A 238 -0.41 22.65 0.22
N GLY A 239 -0.01 22.75 1.50
CA GLY A 239 1.35 22.51 1.99
C GLY A 239 1.68 21.02 2.14
N ARG A 240 2.99 20.66 2.18
CA ARG A 240 3.46 19.27 2.02
C ARG A 240 2.66 18.26 2.84
N ASP A 241 2.49 18.58 4.12
CA ASP A 241 1.86 17.73 5.11
C ASP A 241 0.35 17.57 4.96
N ASP A 242 -0.30 18.49 4.23
CA ASP A 242 -1.73 18.46 3.93
C ASP A 242 -2.08 17.64 2.67
N VAL A 243 -1.10 17.17 1.89
CA VAL A 243 -1.34 16.36 0.68
C VAL A 243 -0.41 15.16 0.68
N ARG A 244 -0.91 14.05 1.22
CA ARG A 244 -0.20 12.78 1.36
C ARG A 244 -0.75 11.80 0.32
N VAL A 245 -0.06 11.65 -0.81
CA VAL A 245 -0.58 10.96 -1.99
C VAL A 245 0.39 9.90 -2.48
N PHE A 246 -0.07 8.67 -2.66
CA PHE A 246 0.77 7.48 -2.89
C PHE A 246 0.34 6.70 -4.14
N GLY A 247 1.29 6.48 -5.06
CA GLY A 247 1.08 5.58 -6.20
C GLY A 247 1.45 4.14 -5.86
N TYR A 248 0.45 3.31 -5.56
CA TYR A 248 0.63 1.92 -5.12
C TYR A 248 0.98 0.98 -6.27
N TRP A 249 0.37 1.22 -7.44
CA TRP A 249 0.56 0.42 -8.64
C TRP A 249 0.51 1.32 -9.86
N LYS A 250 0.86 0.79 -11.03
CA LYS A 250 0.76 1.52 -12.30
C LYS A 250 0.14 0.62 -13.35
N HIS A 251 -0.87 1.15 -14.05
CA HIS A 251 -1.50 0.41 -15.13
C HIS A 251 -0.50 0.11 -16.26
N GLY A 252 -0.43 -1.16 -16.68
CA GLY A 252 0.50 -1.61 -17.70
C GLY A 252 1.97 -1.75 -17.25
N SER A 253 2.23 -1.81 -15.93
CA SER A 253 3.57 -2.08 -15.41
C SER A 253 3.52 -3.09 -14.26
N SER A 254 4.45 -4.03 -14.24
CA SER A 254 4.57 -4.99 -13.13
C SER A 254 5.23 -4.34 -11.91
N SER A 255 4.93 -4.84 -10.71
CA SER A 255 5.60 -4.36 -9.49
C SER A 255 7.12 -4.56 -9.56
N SER A 256 7.60 -5.60 -10.26
CA SER A 256 9.03 -5.86 -10.43
C SER A 256 9.70 -4.87 -11.39
N GLU A 257 8.98 -4.32 -12.37
CA GLU A 257 9.47 -3.19 -13.18
C GLU A 257 9.62 -1.92 -12.33
N ILE A 258 8.63 -1.63 -11.49
CA ILE A 258 8.64 -0.51 -10.55
C ILE A 258 9.79 -0.65 -9.54
N ASP A 259 9.98 -1.84 -8.98
CA ASP A 259 11.03 -2.11 -8.00
C ASP A 259 12.45 -2.02 -8.62
N ARG A 260 12.61 -2.40 -9.90
CA ARG A 260 13.87 -2.17 -10.64
C ARG A 260 14.20 -0.69 -10.78
N ILE A 261 13.20 0.14 -11.09
CA ILE A 261 13.38 1.59 -11.20
C ILE A 261 13.74 2.16 -9.82
N ARG A 262 12.98 1.81 -8.77
CA ARG A 262 13.27 2.23 -7.39
C ARG A 262 14.68 1.88 -6.93
N LEU A 263 15.12 0.65 -7.20
CA LEU A 263 16.45 0.20 -6.80
C LEU A 263 17.56 0.96 -7.53
N ARG A 264 17.38 1.24 -8.83
CA ARG A 264 18.31 2.06 -9.61
C ARG A 264 18.43 3.47 -9.04
N GLU A 265 17.31 4.13 -8.78
CA GLU A 265 17.29 5.48 -8.21
C GLU A 265 17.91 5.49 -6.81
N TYR A 266 17.63 4.48 -5.99
CA TYR A 266 18.25 4.35 -4.67
C TYR A 266 19.78 4.20 -4.77
N ALA A 267 20.28 3.40 -5.72
CA ALA A 267 21.71 3.29 -5.98
C ALA A 267 22.34 4.63 -6.39
N GLU A 268 21.64 5.43 -7.18
CA GLU A 268 22.10 6.78 -7.58
C GLU A 268 22.14 7.77 -6.41
N ILE A 269 21.11 7.78 -5.57
CA ILE A 269 21.07 8.57 -4.33
C ILE A 269 22.22 8.18 -3.40
N ARG A 270 22.49 6.89 -3.22
CA ARG A 270 23.60 6.40 -2.40
C ARG A 270 24.96 6.78 -2.98
N ARG A 271 25.14 6.72 -4.30
CA ARG A 271 26.35 7.21 -4.98
C ARG A 271 26.58 8.70 -4.78
N ARG A 272 25.52 9.47 -4.52
CA ARG A 272 25.58 10.91 -4.16
C ARG A 272 25.77 11.17 -2.67
N GLY A 273 25.91 10.13 -1.85
CA GLY A 273 26.10 10.23 -0.39
C GLY A 273 24.81 10.52 0.39
N LEU A 274 23.65 10.39 -0.24
CA LEU A 274 22.34 10.62 0.37
C LEU A 274 21.73 9.31 0.91
N ARG A 275 20.65 9.41 1.68
CA ARG A 275 19.97 8.30 2.37
C ARG A 275 18.66 7.91 1.68
N LEU A 276 18.09 6.75 2.03
CA LEU A 276 16.80 6.30 1.49
C LEU A 276 15.66 7.30 1.75
N GLU A 277 15.69 8.01 2.87
CA GLU A 277 14.73 9.07 3.22
C GLU A 277 14.77 10.29 2.28
N ASP A 278 15.85 10.47 1.52
CA ASP A 278 15.97 11.51 0.49
C ASP A 278 15.35 11.07 -0.85
N LEU A 279 14.93 9.80 -0.98
CA LEU A 279 14.22 9.29 -2.15
C LEU A 279 12.78 9.77 -2.13
N ASP A 280 12.41 10.63 -3.07
CA ASP A 280 11.02 10.99 -3.29
C ASP A 280 10.36 9.98 -4.23
N ASP A 281 9.60 9.05 -3.64
CA ASP A 281 8.84 8.02 -4.34
C ASP A 281 7.86 8.60 -5.38
N ALA A 282 7.47 9.87 -5.22
CA ALA A 282 6.59 10.59 -6.13
C ALA A 282 7.29 11.08 -7.41
N GLU A 283 8.62 11.26 -7.36
CA GLU A 283 9.45 11.80 -8.46
C GLU A 283 10.19 10.70 -9.23
N LEU A 284 10.00 9.43 -8.87
CA LEU A 284 10.55 8.30 -9.60
C LEU A 284 10.11 8.34 -11.08
N PRO A 285 11.01 8.06 -12.04
CA PRO A 285 10.75 8.10 -13.48
C PRO A 285 9.95 6.86 -13.92
N ILE A 286 8.75 6.71 -13.38
CA ILE A 286 7.83 5.60 -13.61
C ILE A 286 6.64 6.12 -14.41
#